data_AF-A0A833TQX0-F1
#
_entry.id   AF-A0A833TQX0-F1
#
_cell.length_a   1.000
_cell.length_b   1.000
_cell.length_c   1.000
_cell.angle_alpha   90.00
_cell.angle_beta   90.00
_cell.angle_gamma   90.00
#
_symmetry.space_group_name_H-M   'P 1'
#
loop_
_entity.id
_entity.type
_entity.pdbx_description
1 polymer ?
#
loop_
_entity_poly.entity_id
_entity_poly.type
_entity_poly.pdbx_seq_one_letter_code
_entity_poly.pdbx_strand_id
1 'polypeptide(L)'
;ESAEYLDMETTSSMRNRYWILRHGKSIPNERGLIVSSMENGTSAEFQLASNGVKQAELAGKSFLKALKENSIPLENVRLFYSPFSRTTHTAKVVASMLNLPFEGPQCKAMEDLRERFFGPSFELKSHDKYSEAWALDEKDPFMRPEGGESVDDVASRLTNAMEAMESELDGCAVLIVSHGDPLQILQTILNAVKQDITSSSNDLASRIEAVRVPSILSQHRKFALLTGELRAVT
;
A
#
# COMPACT_ATOMS: atom_id res chain seq x y z
N GLU A 1 -20.68 -42.98 -8.45
CA GLU A 1 -19.99 -41.98 -7.63
C GLU A 1 -18.87 -41.37 -8.44
N SER A 2 -19.09 -40.16 -8.94
CA SER A 2 -18.10 -39.35 -9.64
C SER A 2 -18.35 -37.92 -9.19
N ALA A 3 -17.63 -37.51 -8.15
CA ALA A 3 -17.64 -36.14 -7.69
C ALA A 3 -16.96 -35.29 -8.76
N GLU A 4 -17.75 -34.48 -9.47
CA GLU A 4 -17.26 -33.37 -10.27
C GLU A 4 -16.46 -32.45 -9.34
N TYR A 5 -15.17 -32.36 -9.64
CA TYR A 5 -14.31 -31.29 -9.15
C TYR A 5 -14.85 -29.98 -9.72
N LEU A 6 -15.72 -29.32 -8.96
CA LEU A 6 -15.99 -27.91 -9.12
C LEU A 6 -14.69 -27.18 -8.81
N ASP A 7 -14.03 -26.77 -9.88
CA ASP A 7 -12.98 -25.76 -9.88
C ASP A 7 -13.54 -24.57 -9.10
N MET A 8 -13.06 -24.37 -7.86
CA MET A 8 -13.27 -23.13 -7.14
C MET A 8 -12.41 -22.09 -7.85
N GLU A 9 -12.88 -21.59 -9.00
CA GLU A 9 -12.51 -20.28 -9.50
C GLU A 9 -12.80 -19.31 -8.38
N THR A 10 -11.76 -19.00 -7.61
CA THR A 10 -11.75 -17.92 -6.64
C THR A 10 -12.22 -16.68 -7.36
N THR A 11 -13.37 -16.17 -6.92
CA THR A 11 -14.05 -14.95 -7.32
C THR A 11 -13.18 -13.72 -7.06
N SER A 12 -12.05 -13.62 -7.76
CA SER A 12 -11.18 -12.45 -7.67
C SER A 12 -11.89 -11.29 -8.36
N SER A 13 -12.46 -10.42 -7.53
CA SER A 13 -12.95 -9.08 -7.86
C SER A 13 -11.96 -8.22 -8.66
N MET A 14 -10.69 -8.60 -8.72
CA MET A 14 -9.60 -7.83 -9.32
C MET A 14 -8.94 -8.65 -10.42
N ARG A 15 -8.64 -7.98 -11.54
CA ARG A 15 -7.99 -8.57 -12.72
C ARG A 15 -6.50 -8.81 -12.51
N ASN A 16 -5.90 -8.11 -11.55
CA ASN A 16 -4.49 -8.22 -11.20
C ASN A 16 -4.27 -8.86 -9.83
N ARG A 17 -3.06 -9.40 -9.63
CA ARG A 17 -2.62 -9.96 -8.35
C ARG A 17 -1.78 -8.92 -7.61
N TYR A 18 -2.10 -8.65 -6.36
CA TYR A 18 -1.52 -7.54 -5.62
C TYR A 18 -0.69 -8.02 -4.44
N TRP A 19 0.50 -7.44 -4.34
CA TRP A 19 1.35 -7.45 -3.17
C TRP A 19 1.52 -6.02 -2.69
N ILE A 20 1.62 -5.86 -1.39
CA ILE A 20 1.97 -4.60 -0.75
C ILE A 20 3.29 -4.76 0.00
N LEU A 21 4.07 -3.69 0.00
CA LEU A 21 5.33 -3.61 0.72
C LEU A 21 5.41 -2.28 1.46
N ARG A 22 5.42 -2.34 2.79
CA ARG A 22 5.79 -1.17 3.58
C ARG A 22 7.28 -0.90 3.35
N HIS A 23 7.64 0.37 3.11
CA HIS A 23 9.04 0.74 2.95
C HIS A 23 9.93 0.18 4.08
N GLY A 24 11.19 -0.11 3.76
CA GLY A 24 12.19 -0.49 4.75
C GLY A 24 12.42 0.63 5.79
N LYS A 25 13.09 0.31 6.91
CA LYS A 25 13.41 1.29 7.95
C LYS A 25 14.15 2.49 7.35
N SER A 26 13.60 3.69 7.55
CA SER A 26 14.11 4.94 6.99
C SER A 26 14.91 5.75 8.01
N ILE A 27 15.65 6.75 7.53
CA ILE A 27 16.37 7.72 8.37
C ILE A 27 15.40 8.45 9.34
N PRO A 28 14.21 8.92 8.92
CA PRO A 28 13.19 9.43 9.84
C PRO A 28 12.78 8.43 10.93
N ASN A 29 12.67 7.13 10.59
CA ASN A 29 12.32 6.12 11.60
C ASN A 29 13.42 5.97 12.65
N GLU A 30 14.69 6.07 12.26
CA GLU A 30 15.81 6.04 13.23
C GLU A 30 15.87 7.31 14.08
N ARG A 31 15.47 8.45 13.52
CA ARG A 31 15.39 9.73 14.24
C ARG A 31 14.11 9.89 15.07
N GLY A 32 13.17 8.95 14.96
CA GLY A 32 11.88 9.03 15.65
C GLY A 32 10.95 10.13 15.10
N LEU A 33 11.05 10.49 13.82
CA LEU A 33 10.34 11.62 13.23
C LEU A 33 9.14 11.20 12.36
N ILE A 34 8.07 11.98 12.44
CA ILE A 34 6.95 11.95 11.50
C ILE A 34 7.34 12.77 10.26
N VAL A 35 7.32 12.13 9.10
CA VAL A 35 7.54 12.77 7.79
C VAL A 35 6.39 12.37 6.86
N SER A 36 5.48 13.31 6.67
CA SER A 36 4.19 13.09 6.02
C SER A 36 3.84 14.13 4.95
N SER A 37 4.54 15.27 4.91
CA SER A 37 4.37 16.27 3.85
C SER A 37 5.08 15.88 2.56
N MET A 38 4.61 16.38 1.41
CA MET A 38 5.28 16.17 0.12
C MET A 38 6.68 16.83 0.06
N GLU A 39 6.79 18.04 0.60
CA GLU A 39 8.04 18.82 0.64
C GLU A 39 9.16 18.02 1.32
N ASN A 40 8.91 17.49 2.51
CA ASN A 40 9.88 16.71 3.25
C ASN A 40 9.97 15.28 2.72
N GLY A 41 8.83 14.63 2.45
CA GLY A 41 8.77 13.22 2.07
C GLY A 41 9.57 12.87 0.83
N THR A 42 9.79 13.82 -0.08
CA THR A 42 10.58 13.68 -1.31
C THR A 42 12.06 14.06 -1.16
N SER A 43 12.48 14.53 0.02
CA SER A 43 13.87 14.86 0.32
C SER A 43 14.73 13.59 0.40
N ALA A 44 15.84 13.59 -0.34
CA ALA A 44 16.81 12.50 -0.35
C ALA A 44 17.38 12.18 1.04
N GLU A 45 17.34 13.14 1.98
CA GLU A 45 17.78 12.93 3.37
C GLU A 45 16.89 11.94 4.14
N PHE A 46 15.66 11.69 3.66
CA PHE A 46 14.66 10.83 4.28
C PHE A 46 14.49 9.49 3.57
N GLN A 47 15.52 9.07 2.84
CA GLN A 47 15.62 7.73 2.26
C GLN A 47 15.77 6.62 3.33
N LEU A 48 15.96 5.39 2.85
CA LEU A 48 16.23 4.23 3.72
C LEU A 48 17.50 4.41 4.54
N ALA A 49 17.45 3.93 5.78
CA ALA A 49 18.65 3.65 6.57
C ALA A 49 19.28 2.32 6.12
N SER A 50 20.51 2.04 6.55
CA SER A 50 21.24 0.83 6.13
C SER A 50 20.49 -0.48 6.41
N ASN A 51 19.77 -0.56 7.54
CA ASN A 51 18.94 -1.72 7.86
C ASN A 51 17.69 -1.80 6.97
N GLY A 52 17.14 -0.66 6.53
CA GLY A 52 16.01 -0.61 5.60
C GLY A 52 16.36 -1.11 4.21
N VAL A 53 17.59 -0.87 3.74
CA VAL A 53 18.08 -1.43 2.46
C VAL A 53 18.07 -2.96 2.52
N LYS A 54 18.62 -3.55 3.59
CA LYS A 54 18.59 -5.02 3.79
C LYS A 54 17.16 -5.58 3.86
N GLN A 55 16.25 -4.87 4.51
CA GLN A 55 14.83 -5.25 4.54
C GLN A 55 14.21 -5.23 3.14
N ALA A 56 14.51 -4.22 2.32
CA ALA A 56 14.03 -4.14 0.94
C ALA A 56 14.62 -5.25 0.05
N GLU A 57 15.89 -5.61 0.22
CA GLU A 57 16.50 -6.76 -0.47
C GLU A 57 15.80 -8.08 -0.11
N LEU A 58 15.52 -8.30 1.18
CA LEU A 58 14.80 -9.48 1.65
C LEU A 58 13.37 -9.52 1.11
N ALA A 59 12.67 -8.39 1.11
CA ALA A 59 11.35 -8.27 0.50
C ALA A 59 11.39 -8.59 -1.00
N GLY A 60 12.40 -8.08 -1.74
CA GLY A 60 12.60 -8.40 -3.15
C GLY A 60 12.87 -9.89 -3.40
N LYS A 61 13.67 -10.55 -2.56
CA LYS A 61 13.87 -12.01 -2.63
C LYS A 61 12.57 -12.78 -2.40
N SER A 62 11.80 -12.39 -1.39
CA SER A 62 10.51 -13.01 -1.08
C SER A 62 9.50 -12.81 -2.21
N PHE A 63 9.45 -11.61 -2.80
CA PHE A 63 8.58 -11.33 -3.93
C PHE A 63 8.96 -12.14 -5.16
N LEU A 64 10.25 -12.18 -5.51
CA LEU A 64 10.75 -13.02 -6.62
C LEU A 64 10.42 -14.51 -6.40
N LYS A 65 10.51 -15.00 -5.16
CA LYS A 65 10.10 -16.36 -4.80
C LYS A 65 8.61 -16.57 -5.05
N ALA A 66 7.75 -15.67 -4.58
CA ALA A 66 6.30 -15.74 -4.80
C ALA A 66 5.93 -15.72 -6.30
N LEU A 67 6.60 -14.89 -7.10
CA LEU A 67 6.41 -14.86 -8.55
C LEU A 67 6.72 -16.21 -9.20
N LYS A 68 7.84 -16.85 -8.82
CA LYS A 68 8.22 -18.18 -9.32
C LYS A 68 7.23 -19.26 -8.91
N GLU A 69 6.79 -19.26 -7.65
CA GLU A 69 5.81 -20.23 -7.13
C GLU A 69 4.46 -20.12 -7.85
N ASN A 70 4.12 -18.93 -8.35
CA ASN A 70 2.89 -18.67 -9.09
C ASN A 70 3.07 -18.69 -10.62
N SER A 71 4.25 -19.08 -11.12
CA SER A 71 4.60 -19.07 -12.56
C SER A 71 4.35 -17.73 -13.26
N ILE A 72 4.60 -16.62 -12.57
CA ILE A 72 4.39 -15.26 -13.11
C ILE A 72 5.69 -14.80 -13.80
N PRO A 73 5.65 -14.48 -15.11
CA PRO A 73 6.83 -14.00 -15.82
C PRO A 73 7.16 -12.55 -15.43
N LEU A 74 8.45 -12.20 -15.49
CA LEU A 74 8.92 -10.87 -15.07
C LEU A 74 8.38 -9.74 -15.93
N GLU A 75 8.06 -9.98 -17.22
CA GLU A 75 7.42 -8.96 -18.07
C GLU A 75 6.01 -8.55 -17.59
N ASN A 76 5.35 -9.38 -16.78
CA ASN A 76 4.02 -9.10 -16.22
C ASN A 76 4.07 -8.45 -14.83
N VAL A 77 5.26 -8.15 -14.33
CA VAL A 77 5.44 -7.48 -13.05
C VAL A 77 5.33 -5.96 -13.23
N ARG A 78 4.60 -5.31 -12.33
CA ARG A 78 4.44 -3.86 -12.25
C ARG A 78 4.68 -3.40 -10.81
N LEU A 79 5.50 -2.38 -10.64
CA LEU A 79 5.81 -1.75 -9.36
C LEU A 79 5.21 -0.36 -9.33
N PHE A 80 4.27 -0.11 -8.42
CA PHE A 80 3.78 1.24 -8.14
C PHE A 80 4.27 1.66 -6.76
N TYR A 81 4.74 2.89 -6.64
CA TYR A 81 5.33 3.34 -5.39
C TYR A 81 4.99 4.79 -5.08
N SER A 82 4.90 5.10 -3.79
CA SER A 82 4.83 6.49 -3.36
C SER A 82 6.07 7.28 -3.79
N PRO A 83 5.94 8.56 -4.18
CA PRO A 83 7.07 9.40 -4.55
C PRO A 83 8.02 9.74 -3.39
N PHE A 84 7.70 9.34 -2.15
CA PHE A 84 8.56 9.63 -1.01
C PHE A 84 9.89 8.87 -1.12
N SER A 85 11.00 9.49 -0.73
CA SER A 85 12.34 8.95 -1.02
C SER A 85 12.58 7.58 -0.39
N ARG A 86 11.98 7.28 0.78
CA ARG A 86 12.04 5.95 1.42
C ARG A 86 11.32 4.86 0.63
N THR A 87 10.17 5.17 0.01
CA THR A 87 9.42 4.23 -0.84
C THR A 87 10.07 4.10 -2.20
N THR A 88 10.52 5.20 -2.81
CA THR A 88 11.29 5.17 -4.06
C THR A 88 12.57 4.34 -3.89
N HIS A 89 13.34 4.54 -2.82
CA HIS A 89 14.56 3.77 -2.55
C HIS A 89 14.22 2.28 -2.31
N THR A 90 13.16 1.96 -1.56
CA THR A 90 12.70 0.58 -1.41
C THR A 90 12.36 -0.05 -2.76
N ALA A 91 11.59 0.66 -3.61
CA ALA A 91 11.19 0.17 -4.93
C ALA A 91 12.40 -0.03 -5.86
N LYS A 92 13.40 0.87 -5.82
CA LYS A 92 14.66 0.73 -6.57
C LYS A 92 15.42 -0.53 -6.20
N VAL A 93 15.54 -0.82 -4.90
CA VAL A 93 16.20 -2.03 -4.41
C VAL A 93 15.45 -3.28 -4.88
N VAL A 94 14.12 -3.31 -4.77
CA VAL A 94 13.32 -4.44 -5.24
C VAL A 94 13.42 -4.62 -6.76
N ALA A 95 13.31 -3.55 -7.54
CA ALA A 95 13.47 -3.61 -8.99
C ALA A 95 14.83 -4.20 -9.40
N SER A 96 15.91 -3.77 -8.73
CA SER A 96 17.25 -4.31 -8.96
C SER A 96 17.33 -5.81 -8.62
N MET A 97 16.69 -6.27 -7.55
CA MET A 97 16.64 -7.69 -7.18
C MET A 97 15.92 -8.56 -8.23
N LEU A 98 14.97 -7.97 -8.96
CA LEU A 98 14.23 -8.64 -10.03
C LEU A 98 14.87 -8.42 -11.42
N ASN A 99 15.97 -7.67 -11.52
CA ASN A 99 16.58 -7.21 -12.77
C ASN A 99 15.61 -6.41 -13.67
N LEU A 100 14.70 -5.64 -13.07
CA LEU A 100 13.79 -4.76 -13.79
C LEU A 100 14.41 -3.37 -13.95
N PRO A 101 14.29 -2.73 -15.13
CA PRO A 101 14.68 -1.35 -15.28
C PRO A 101 13.75 -0.47 -14.42
N PHE A 102 14.35 0.37 -13.57
CA PHE A 102 13.57 1.28 -12.73
C PHE A 102 13.00 2.45 -13.52
N GLU A 103 13.71 2.89 -14.55
CA GLU A 103 13.20 3.84 -15.54
C GLU A 103 12.50 3.04 -16.64
N GLY A 104 11.17 3.15 -16.74
CA GLY A 104 10.39 2.44 -17.75
C GLY A 104 8.95 2.17 -17.34
N PRO A 105 8.18 1.45 -18.18
CA PRO A 105 6.75 1.24 -17.95
C PRO A 105 6.44 0.30 -16.78
N GLN A 106 7.42 -0.45 -16.28
CA GLN A 106 7.22 -1.41 -15.19
C GLN A 106 7.27 -0.78 -13.80
N CYS A 107 7.85 0.42 -13.64
CA CYS A 107 8.01 1.07 -12.35
C CYS A 107 7.43 2.49 -12.43
N LYS A 108 6.35 2.78 -11.69
CA LYS A 108 5.63 4.06 -11.77
C LYS A 108 5.41 4.67 -10.39
N ALA A 109 5.80 5.93 -10.21
CA ALA A 109 5.45 6.68 -9.02
C ALA A 109 3.97 7.08 -9.05
N MET A 110 3.28 7.02 -7.90
CA MET A 110 1.90 7.51 -7.74
C MET A 110 1.78 8.31 -6.45
N GLU A 111 1.34 9.56 -6.56
CA GLU A 111 1.15 10.45 -5.41
C GLU A 111 0.05 9.95 -4.45
N ASP A 112 -0.94 9.25 -4.99
CA ASP A 112 -2.03 8.63 -4.23
C ASP A 112 -1.57 7.50 -3.30
N LEU A 113 -0.33 7.04 -3.42
CA LEU A 113 0.28 6.07 -2.53
C LEU A 113 1.08 6.70 -1.39
N ARG A 114 1.19 8.04 -1.31
CA ARG A 114 1.98 8.72 -0.25
C ARG A 114 1.45 8.45 1.16
N GLU A 115 2.31 8.68 2.15
CA GLU A 115 1.95 8.56 3.57
C GLU A 115 0.74 9.46 3.86
N ARG A 116 -0.08 9.09 4.83
CA ARG A 116 -1.15 9.99 5.29
C ARG A 116 -0.53 11.29 5.75
N PHE A 117 -1.00 12.42 5.24
CA PHE A 117 -0.57 13.72 5.73
C PHE A 117 -1.26 14.02 7.06
N PHE A 118 -0.51 14.04 8.17
CA PHE A 118 -1.09 14.24 9.50
C PHE A 118 -1.31 15.73 9.85
N GLY A 119 -0.92 16.64 8.97
CA GLY A 119 -1.01 18.08 9.17
C GLY A 119 0.30 18.69 9.69
N PRO A 120 0.43 20.03 9.60
CA PRO A 120 1.68 20.74 9.91
C PRO A 120 2.13 20.62 11.37
N SER A 121 1.21 20.39 12.32
CA SER A 121 1.53 20.26 13.75
C SER A 121 2.23 18.94 14.10
N PHE A 122 2.19 17.95 13.20
CA PHE A 122 2.84 16.65 13.32
C PHE A 122 4.16 16.58 12.55
N GLU A 123 4.31 17.36 11.49
CA GLU A 123 5.45 17.29 10.58
C GLU A 123 6.78 17.58 11.31
N LEU A 124 7.77 16.70 11.10
CA LEU A 124 9.09 16.70 11.77
C LEU A 124 9.02 16.65 13.31
N LYS A 125 7.91 16.20 13.89
CA LYS A 125 7.78 15.95 15.34
C LYS A 125 8.01 14.48 15.67
N SER A 126 8.08 14.16 16.97
CA SER A 126 8.21 12.78 17.44
C SER A 126 7.08 11.90 16.93
N HIS A 127 7.39 10.67 16.53
CA HIS A 127 6.41 9.64 16.19
C HIS A 127 5.47 9.28 17.35
N ASP A 128 5.79 9.63 18.59
CA ASP A 128 4.93 9.37 19.75
C ASP A 128 3.58 10.10 19.62
N LYS A 129 3.57 11.19 18.84
CA LYS A 129 2.35 11.93 18.50
C LYS A 129 1.37 11.14 17.65
N TYR A 130 1.77 10.05 16.99
CA TYR A 130 0.81 9.23 16.25
C TYR A 130 -0.34 8.74 17.12
N SER A 131 -0.13 8.59 18.44
CA SER A 131 -1.19 8.26 19.38
C SER A 131 -2.35 9.27 19.37
N GLU A 132 -2.06 10.57 19.18
CA GLU A 132 -3.06 11.65 19.08
C GLU A 132 -3.91 11.50 17.81
N ALA A 133 -3.27 11.21 16.67
CA ALA A 133 -3.97 10.96 15.41
C ALA A 133 -4.84 9.70 15.50
N TRP A 134 -4.32 8.62 16.09
CA TRP A 134 -5.09 7.38 16.21
C TRP A 134 -6.28 7.50 17.17
N ALA A 135 -6.18 8.30 18.22
CA ALA A 135 -7.31 8.59 19.09
C ALA A 135 -8.42 9.36 18.34
N LEU A 136 -8.04 10.23 17.40
CA LEU A 136 -8.99 10.91 16.50
C LEU A 136 -9.67 9.90 15.56
N ASP A 137 -8.89 9.00 14.96
CA ASP A 137 -9.38 7.99 14.02
C ASP A 137 -10.34 6.98 14.67
N GLU A 138 -10.08 6.60 15.92
CA GLU A 138 -10.94 5.71 16.71
C GLU A 138 -12.29 6.37 17.03
N LYS A 139 -12.29 7.68 17.25
CA LYS A 139 -13.51 8.44 17.47
C LYS A 139 -14.34 8.57 16.19
N ASP A 140 -13.69 8.95 15.09
CA ASP A 140 -14.33 9.12 13.79
C ASP A 140 -13.30 9.09 12.65
N PRO A 141 -13.29 8.07 11.78
CA PRO A 141 -12.33 7.96 10.68
C PRO A 141 -12.55 9.00 9.57
N PHE A 142 -13.65 9.75 9.58
CA PHE A 142 -13.92 10.86 8.66
C PHE A 142 -13.37 12.19 9.16
N MET A 143 -12.97 12.26 10.44
CA MET A 143 -12.46 13.48 11.02
C MET A 143 -11.03 13.76 10.55
N ARG A 144 -10.79 14.98 10.08
CA ARG A 144 -9.45 15.44 9.68
C ARG A 144 -8.73 16.05 10.88
N PRO A 145 -7.44 15.74 11.10
CA PRO A 145 -6.60 16.61 11.91
C PRO A 145 -6.43 17.96 11.20
N GLU A 146 -6.07 19.01 11.93
CA GLU A 146 -5.92 20.35 11.36
C GLU A 146 -4.92 20.35 10.19
N GLY A 147 -5.41 20.69 9.00
CA GLY A 147 -4.62 20.73 7.76
C GLY A 147 -4.17 19.36 7.23
N GLY A 148 -4.56 18.24 7.85
CA GLY A 148 -4.21 16.89 7.41
C GLY A 148 -5.38 16.12 6.78
N GLU A 149 -5.10 14.85 6.48
CA GLU A 149 -6.04 13.89 5.90
C GLU A 149 -6.75 13.07 6.99
N SER A 150 -8.03 12.77 6.79
CA SER A 150 -8.75 11.73 7.55
C SER A 150 -8.36 10.33 7.03
N VAL A 151 -8.82 9.28 7.71
CA VAL A 151 -8.67 7.90 7.21
C VAL A 151 -9.45 7.74 5.90
N ASP A 152 -10.63 8.35 5.79
CA ASP A 152 -11.45 8.33 4.59
C ASP A 152 -10.82 9.08 3.40
N ASP A 153 -10.15 10.21 3.62
CA ASP A 153 -9.43 10.91 2.55
C ASP A 153 -8.36 10.02 1.93
N VAL A 154 -7.62 9.29 2.78
CA VAL A 154 -6.61 8.32 2.33
C VAL A 154 -7.26 7.15 1.61
N ALA A 155 -8.38 6.62 2.12
CA ALA A 155 -9.13 5.56 1.44
C ALA A 155 -9.58 6.02 0.04
N SER A 156 -10.11 7.23 -0.09
CA SER A 156 -10.56 7.83 -1.35
C SER A 156 -9.47 7.85 -2.42
N ARG A 157 -8.28 8.38 -2.10
CA ARG A 157 -7.18 8.41 -3.07
C ARG A 157 -6.60 7.03 -3.37
N LEU A 158 -6.65 6.10 -2.42
CA LEU A 158 -6.26 4.72 -2.67
C LEU A 158 -7.26 4.02 -3.62
N THR A 159 -8.55 4.35 -3.56
CA THR A 159 -9.55 3.91 -4.55
C THR A 159 -9.15 4.37 -5.95
N ASN A 160 -8.82 5.65 -6.12
CA ASN A 160 -8.36 6.19 -7.41
C ASN A 160 -7.11 5.47 -7.91
N ALA A 161 -6.15 5.19 -7.02
CA ALA A 161 -4.95 4.44 -7.37
C ALA A 161 -5.28 3.01 -7.85
N MET A 162 -6.18 2.31 -7.15
CA MET A 162 -6.62 0.96 -7.52
C MET A 162 -7.38 0.96 -8.85
N GLU A 163 -8.28 1.92 -9.10
CA GLU A 163 -8.93 2.08 -10.40
C GLU A 163 -7.94 2.32 -11.53
N ALA A 164 -6.97 3.22 -11.32
CA ALA A 164 -5.94 3.50 -12.31
C ALA A 164 -5.13 2.24 -12.64
N MET A 165 -4.69 1.50 -11.60
CA MET A 165 -3.93 0.26 -11.80
C MET A 165 -4.77 -0.83 -12.47
N GLU A 166 -6.01 -1.03 -12.05
CA GLU A 166 -6.90 -1.99 -12.69
C GLU A 166 -7.14 -1.59 -14.14
N SER A 167 -7.56 -0.36 -14.44
CA SER A 167 -7.86 0.08 -15.81
C SER A 167 -6.65 0.00 -16.77
N GLU A 168 -5.44 0.24 -16.28
CA GLU A 168 -4.21 0.19 -17.09
C GLU A 168 -3.66 -1.24 -17.29
N LEU A 169 -3.96 -2.19 -16.39
CA LEU A 169 -3.30 -3.49 -16.34
C LEU A 169 -4.28 -4.65 -16.42
N ASP A 170 -3.83 -5.75 -17.03
CA ASP A 170 -4.61 -6.98 -17.11
C ASP A 170 -3.71 -8.19 -16.82
N GLY A 171 -4.14 -9.05 -15.90
CA GLY A 171 -3.41 -10.26 -15.52
C GLY A 171 -2.00 -10.03 -14.95
N CYS A 172 -1.68 -8.83 -14.48
CA CYS A 172 -0.35 -8.47 -14.00
C CYS A 172 -0.15 -8.83 -12.51
N ALA A 173 1.11 -8.97 -12.12
CA ALA A 173 1.52 -8.99 -10.71
C ALA A 173 1.98 -7.61 -10.29
N VAL A 174 1.21 -6.98 -9.40
CA VAL A 174 1.37 -5.60 -8.99
C VAL A 174 1.96 -5.55 -7.59
N LEU A 175 3.12 -4.92 -7.44
CA LEU A 175 3.73 -4.60 -6.15
C LEU A 175 3.52 -3.12 -5.83
N ILE A 176 2.79 -2.84 -4.75
CA ILE A 176 2.56 -1.49 -4.23
C ILE A 176 3.55 -1.22 -3.09
N VAL A 177 4.48 -0.28 -3.27
CA VAL A 177 5.44 0.14 -2.25
C VAL A 177 4.99 1.47 -1.62
N SER A 178 4.55 1.41 -0.37
CA SER A 178 3.96 2.55 0.32
C SER A 178 4.34 2.55 1.81
N HIS A 179 3.50 3.14 2.65
CA HIS A 179 3.78 3.47 4.04
C HIS A 179 2.86 2.71 4.99
N GLY A 180 3.03 2.95 6.30
CA GLY A 180 2.26 2.22 7.31
C GLY A 180 0.76 2.46 7.19
N ASP A 181 0.34 3.73 7.21
CA ASP A 181 -1.10 4.08 7.28
C ASP A 181 -1.85 3.77 5.98
N PRO A 182 -1.40 4.23 4.79
CA PRO A 182 -2.06 3.92 3.52
C PRO A 182 -2.20 2.42 3.26
N LEU A 183 -1.19 1.61 3.59
CA LEU A 183 -1.27 0.16 3.37
C LEU A 183 -2.20 -0.54 4.36
N GLN A 184 -2.30 -0.06 5.60
CA GLN A 184 -3.31 -0.52 6.56
C GLN A 184 -4.73 -0.23 6.06
N ILE A 185 -4.95 0.99 5.57
CA ILE A 185 -6.24 1.44 5.05
C ILE A 185 -6.60 0.67 3.77
N LEU A 186 -5.66 0.51 2.84
CA LEU A 186 -5.86 -0.27 1.60
C LEU A 186 -6.29 -1.71 1.91
N GLN A 187 -5.61 -2.39 2.83
CA GLN A 187 -5.99 -3.75 3.22
C GLN A 187 -7.38 -3.81 3.83
N THR A 188 -7.79 -2.78 4.56
CA THR A 188 -9.10 -2.71 5.20
C THR A 188 -10.22 -2.66 4.16
N ILE A 189 -10.10 -1.76 3.18
CA ILE A 189 -11.08 -1.64 2.11
C ILE A 189 -11.09 -2.89 1.23
N LEU A 190 -9.93 -3.44 0.87
CA LEU A 190 -9.86 -4.66 0.05
C LEU A 190 -10.43 -5.88 0.78
N ASN A 191 -10.16 -6.03 2.08
CA ASN A 191 -10.72 -7.11 2.88
C ASN A 191 -12.24 -6.98 3.01
N ALA A 192 -12.76 -5.76 3.22
CA ALA A 192 -14.20 -5.53 3.27
C ALA A 192 -14.88 -5.83 1.93
N VAL A 193 -14.29 -5.40 0.81
CA VAL A 193 -14.79 -5.70 -0.55
C VAL A 193 -14.83 -7.21 -0.83
N LYS A 194 -13.86 -7.99 -0.31
CA LYS A 194 -13.85 -9.45 -0.43
C LYS A 194 -14.98 -10.11 0.38
N GLN A 195 -15.33 -9.54 1.53
CA GLN A 195 -16.39 -10.07 2.41
C GLN A 195 -17.79 -9.63 1.97
N ASP A 196 -17.90 -8.54 1.23
CA ASP A 196 -19.15 -8.08 0.64
C ASP A 196 -19.52 -8.92 -0.60
N ILE A 197 -20.13 -10.07 -0.34
CA ILE A 197 -20.68 -10.99 -1.36
C ILE A 197 -21.94 -10.38 -2.03
N THR A 198 -22.46 -9.26 -1.52
CA THR A 198 -23.78 -8.74 -1.92
C THR A 198 -23.75 -7.69 -3.03
N SER A 199 -22.57 -7.14 -3.33
CA SER A 199 -22.45 -6.17 -4.43
C SER A 199 -22.52 -6.85 -5.79
N SER A 200 -23.62 -6.62 -6.50
CA SER A 200 -23.81 -6.98 -7.90
C SER A 200 -23.04 -6.07 -8.87
N SER A 201 -22.27 -5.10 -8.37
CA SER A 201 -21.46 -4.21 -9.20
C SER A 201 -20.19 -4.93 -9.65
N ASN A 202 -19.95 -4.96 -10.96
CA ASN A 202 -18.66 -5.39 -11.51
C ASN A 202 -17.56 -4.34 -11.36
N ASP A 203 -17.90 -3.11 -10.92
CA ASP A 203 -16.96 -2.01 -10.79
C ASP A 203 -16.29 -1.98 -9.40
N LEU A 204 -14.95 -1.97 -9.37
CA LEU A 204 -14.16 -2.03 -8.13
C LEU A 204 -14.31 -0.76 -7.30
N ALA A 205 -14.35 0.43 -7.90
CA ALA A 205 -14.48 1.67 -7.14
C ALA A 205 -15.81 1.77 -6.44
N SER A 206 -16.90 1.45 -7.13
CA SER A 206 -18.24 1.44 -6.54
C SER A 206 -18.32 0.49 -5.33
N ARG A 207 -17.61 -0.64 -5.38
CA ARG A 207 -17.51 -1.59 -4.27
C ARG A 207 -16.68 -1.07 -3.12
N ILE A 208 -15.54 -0.44 -3.41
CA ILE A 208 -14.72 0.21 -2.38
C ILE A 208 -15.51 1.35 -1.72
N GLU A 209 -16.23 2.16 -2.50
CA GLU A 209 -17.08 3.24 -2.00
C GLU A 209 -18.16 2.73 -1.05
N ALA A 210 -18.82 1.62 -1.40
CA ALA A 210 -19.84 1.02 -0.57
C ALA A 210 -19.33 0.55 0.81
N VAL A 211 -18.04 0.21 0.93
CA VAL A 211 -17.43 -0.23 2.20
C VAL A 211 -16.70 0.88 2.96
N ARG A 212 -16.61 2.10 2.41
CA ARG A 212 -16.05 3.28 3.09
C ARG A 212 -17.03 3.84 4.13
N VAL A 213 -17.29 3.04 5.15
CA VAL A 213 -18.15 3.39 6.29
C VAL A 213 -17.36 3.36 7.60
N PRO A 214 -17.78 4.09 8.66
CA PRO A 214 -17.00 4.23 9.88
C PRO A 214 -16.60 2.89 10.51
N SER A 215 -17.54 1.94 10.59
CA SER A 215 -17.33 0.63 11.20
C SER A 215 -16.27 -0.23 10.50
N ILE A 216 -15.98 0.04 9.24
CA ILE A 216 -14.93 -0.62 8.46
C ILE A 216 -13.63 0.17 8.59
N LEU A 217 -13.65 1.48 8.29
CA LEU A 217 -12.44 2.30 8.26
C LEU A 217 -11.74 2.39 9.62
N SER A 218 -12.47 2.39 10.75
CA SER A 218 -11.87 2.36 12.09
C SER A 218 -11.07 1.07 12.39
N GLN A 219 -11.19 0.03 11.56
CA GLN A 219 -10.46 -1.24 11.76
C GLN A 219 -9.06 -1.24 11.13
N HIS A 220 -8.62 -0.17 10.47
CA HIS A 220 -7.38 -0.16 9.69
C HIS A 220 -6.13 -0.58 10.47
N ARG A 221 -6.09 -0.28 11.76
CA ARG A 221 -4.99 -0.67 12.66
C ARG A 221 -4.82 -2.18 12.82
N LYS A 222 -5.84 -2.99 12.54
CA LYS A 222 -5.74 -4.47 12.55
C LYS A 222 -4.83 -5.01 11.46
N PHE A 223 -4.59 -4.23 10.40
CA PHE A 223 -3.80 -4.63 9.24
C PHE A 223 -2.36 -4.12 9.28
N ALA A 224 -1.83 -3.83 10.48
CA ALA A 224 -0.49 -3.30 10.66
C ALA A 224 0.60 -4.14 9.96
N LEU A 225 1.63 -3.44 9.49
CA LEU A 225 2.78 -3.98 8.79
C LEU A 225 4.06 -3.50 9.47
N LEU A 226 5.04 -4.38 9.63
CA LEU A 226 6.40 -4.02 10.01
C LEU A 226 7.13 -3.34 8.83
N THR A 227 8.18 -2.59 9.12
CA THR A 227 9.02 -1.98 8.06
C THR A 227 9.64 -3.07 7.19
N GLY A 228 9.51 -2.95 5.87
CA GLY A 228 9.97 -3.94 4.91
C GLY A 228 9.11 -5.21 4.83
N GLU A 229 7.94 -5.23 5.47
CA GLU A 229 7.04 -6.38 5.38
C GLU A 229 6.32 -6.40 4.02
N LEU A 230 6.46 -7.54 3.33
CA LEU A 230 5.75 -7.88 2.09
C LEU A 230 4.53 -8.75 2.43
N ARG A 231 3.37 -8.43 1.84
CA ARG A 231 2.14 -9.21 2.04
C ARG A 231 1.36 -9.33 0.71
N ALA A 232 0.89 -10.52 0.37
CA ALA A 232 -0.08 -10.71 -0.70
C ALA A 232 -1.46 -10.27 -0.20
N VAL A 233 -2.21 -9.51 -1.01
CA VAL A 233 -3.54 -8.99 -0.63
C VAL A 233 -4.65 -9.39 -1.58
N THR A 234 -4.34 -10.03 -2.72
CA THR A 234 -5.33 -10.71 -3.56
C THR A 234 -4.98 -12.16 -3.78
#